data_AF-A0A520IR07-F1
#
_entry.id   AF-A0A520IR07-F1
#
_cell.length_a   1.000
_cell.length_b   1.000
_cell.length_c   1.000
_cell.angle_alpha   90.00
_cell.angle_beta   90.00
_cell.angle_gamma   90.00
#
_symmetry.space_group_name_H-M   'P 1'
#
loop_
_entity.id
_entity.type
_entity.pdbx_description
1 polymer ?
#
loop_
_entity_poly.entity_id
_entity_poly.type
_entity_poly.pdbx_seq_one_letter_code
_entity_poly.pdbx_strand_id
1 'polypeptide(L)'
;MPIEPAARPRQHYIAIAAAALCISSLAVFWPGTAMYDTVAQYRQVLSGVYDDWHPPAMARVWALLAAFGPGATPMLVLQLVTYWLGLGLIAAALGRVGRSRSAVAILAIGLLPPFLGWQGVVLKDAQLAGALLAAVGIIGWWRLARRPLPGATLVPVALLLAYAVLIRANAVFIVVPLLVTLAPRPIHPVAKLATGLLAVVLVLGVAPVVNHRLLRAQPSGVEATQALYDLAGIAARVPTSETTGLTQSETATVIAKRCAKPFFWDPLGDEAHCGTTMARLRALPIGTLYVTLASAALHHPIASAGHRLAHLNSTDRWLVPFHWSSAAPPAASE
;
A
#
# COMPACT_ATOMS: atom_id res chain seq x y z
N MET A 1 30.06 17.78 -28.18
CA MET A 1 29.77 16.63 -27.29
C MET A 1 30.38 16.93 -25.93
N PRO A 2 29.60 17.20 -24.87
CA PRO A 2 30.19 17.27 -23.54
C PRO A 2 30.59 15.86 -23.13
N ILE A 3 31.90 15.63 -23.01
CA ILE A 3 32.47 14.40 -22.49
C ILE A 3 31.86 14.18 -21.10
N GLU A 4 31.05 13.14 -20.93
CA GLU A 4 30.58 12.76 -19.61
C GLU A 4 31.81 12.53 -18.72
N PRO A 5 31.92 13.19 -17.55
CA PRO A 5 33.00 12.89 -16.64
C PRO A 5 32.91 11.41 -16.29
N ALA A 6 33.96 10.65 -16.60
CA ALA A 6 34.06 9.23 -16.32
C ALA A 6 33.53 8.94 -14.92
N ALA A 7 32.69 7.91 -14.79
CA ALA A 7 32.09 7.53 -13.51
C ALA A 7 33.20 7.44 -12.45
N ARG A 8 33.16 8.32 -11.43
CA ARG A 8 34.17 8.33 -10.38
C ARG A 8 34.22 6.93 -9.76
N PRO A 9 35.39 6.33 -9.48
CA PRO A 9 35.51 4.95 -8.99
C PRO A 9 34.62 4.64 -7.77
N ARG A 10 34.32 5.65 -6.94
CA ARG A 10 33.37 5.57 -5.83
C ARG A 10 31.92 5.22 -6.21
N GLN A 11 31.43 5.61 -7.39
CA GLN A 11 30.07 5.27 -7.84
C GLN A 11 29.94 3.78 -8.12
N HIS A 12 30.97 3.19 -8.74
CA HIS A 12 31.00 1.78 -9.06
C HIS A 12 30.95 0.92 -7.79
N TYR A 13 31.72 1.27 -6.77
CA TYR A 13 31.67 0.59 -5.47
C TYR A 13 30.31 0.69 -4.78
N ILE A 14 29.61 1.83 -4.88
CA ILE A 14 28.26 1.97 -4.30
C ILE A 14 27.25 1.10 -5.06
N ALA A 15 27.34 1.03 -6.38
CA ALA A 15 26.47 0.18 -7.19
C ALA A 15 26.73 -1.30 -6.91
N ILE A 16 28.00 -1.71 -6.80
CA ILE A 16 28.39 -3.07 -6.38
C ILE A 16 27.85 -3.38 -5.00
N ALA A 17 27.98 -2.46 -4.03
CA ALA A 17 27.47 -2.66 -2.69
C ALA A 17 25.95 -2.85 -2.69
N ALA A 18 25.20 -2.01 -3.40
CA ALA A 18 23.74 -2.17 -3.51
C ALA A 18 23.34 -3.50 -4.17
N ALA A 19 24.05 -3.93 -5.21
CA ALA A 19 23.83 -5.23 -5.85
C ALA A 19 24.15 -6.40 -4.89
N ALA A 20 25.25 -6.32 -4.16
CA ALA A 20 25.62 -7.32 -3.16
C ALA A 20 24.62 -7.39 -2.01
N LEU A 21 24.07 -6.26 -1.57
CA LEU A 21 22.99 -6.19 -0.59
C LEU A 21 21.69 -6.79 -1.12
N CYS A 22 21.36 -6.57 -2.39
CA CYS A 22 20.22 -7.21 -3.04
C CYS A 22 20.36 -8.74 -3.06
N ILE A 23 21.50 -9.25 -3.50
CA ILE A 23 21.79 -10.68 -3.56
C ILE A 23 21.79 -11.29 -2.15
N SER A 24 22.42 -10.62 -1.17
CA SER A 24 22.41 -11.06 0.23
C SER A 24 21.00 -11.09 0.80
N SER A 25 20.17 -10.09 0.52
CA SER A 25 18.77 -10.04 0.97
C SER A 25 17.96 -11.17 0.34
N LEU A 26 18.16 -11.45 -0.95
CA LEU A 26 17.54 -12.57 -1.63
C LEU A 26 17.94 -13.90 -0.97
N ALA A 27 19.23 -14.10 -0.68
CA ALA A 27 19.71 -15.31 -0.03
C ALA A 27 19.13 -15.51 1.38
N VAL A 28 18.97 -14.42 2.15
CA VAL A 28 18.41 -14.47 3.51
C VAL A 28 16.91 -14.75 3.50
N PHE A 29 16.17 -14.15 2.56
CA PHE A 29 14.71 -14.22 2.54
C PHE A 29 14.16 -15.26 1.56
N TRP A 30 15.00 -16.04 0.88
CA TRP A 30 14.55 -17.02 -0.11
C TRP A 30 13.68 -18.13 0.53
N PRO A 31 12.58 -18.58 -0.09
CA PRO A 31 11.95 -18.09 -1.33
C PRO A 31 10.92 -16.95 -1.12
N GLY A 32 10.84 -16.43 0.10
CA GLY A 32 9.89 -15.41 0.54
C GLY A 32 8.87 -16.01 1.49
N THR A 33 8.35 -15.21 2.41
CA THR A 33 7.26 -15.63 3.30
C THR A 33 5.92 -15.24 2.70
N ALA A 34 5.00 -16.21 2.62
CA ALA A 34 3.63 -15.98 2.17
C ALA A 34 2.69 -15.85 3.38
N MET A 35 1.90 -14.77 3.41
CA MET A 35 0.82 -14.57 4.39
C MET A 35 -0.54 -14.74 3.72
N TYR A 36 -1.63 -14.65 4.48
CA TYR A 36 -3.00 -14.76 3.99
C TYR A 36 -3.25 -14.03 2.66
N ASP A 37 -2.87 -12.75 2.59
CA ASP A 37 -3.02 -11.92 1.40
C ASP A 37 -2.21 -12.45 0.20
N THR A 38 -1.00 -12.94 0.46
CA THR A 38 -0.11 -13.56 -0.53
C THR A 38 -0.74 -14.84 -1.08
N VAL A 39 -1.26 -15.70 -0.20
CA VAL A 39 -1.90 -16.97 -0.55
C VAL A 39 -3.16 -16.72 -1.36
N ALA A 40 -4.01 -15.78 -0.94
CA ALA A 40 -5.23 -15.41 -1.65
C ALA A 40 -4.93 -14.87 -3.06
N GLN A 41 -3.96 -13.98 -3.21
CA GLN A 41 -3.53 -13.51 -4.53
C GLN A 41 -2.93 -14.63 -5.39
N TYR A 42 -2.13 -15.52 -4.81
CA TYR A 42 -1.57 -16.63 -5.56
C TYR A 42 -2.65 -17.60 -6.05
N ARG A 43 -3.73 -17.80 -5.28
CA ARG A 43 -4.91 -18.54 -5.75
C ARG A 43 -5.55 -17.88 -6.99
N GLN A 44 -5.60 -16.56 -7.06
CA GLN A 44 -6.08 -15.85 -8.26
C GLN A 44 -5.16 -16.06 -9.47
N VAL A 45 -3.83 -16.10 -9.24
CA VAL A 45 -2.86 -16.43 -10.29
C VAL A 45 -3.10 -17.84 -10.84
N LEU A 46 -3.33 -18.82 -9.96
CA LEU A 46 -3.56 -20.21 -10.34
C LEU A 46 -4.92 -20.43 -11.01
N SER A 47 -5.98 -19.76 -10.54
CA SER A 47 -7.33 -19.92 -11.08
C SER A 47 -7.57 -19.11 -12.35
N GLY A 48 -6.79 -18.05 -12.58
CA GLY A 48 -7.04 -17.06 -13.63
C GLY A 48 -8.29 -16.19 -13.38
N VAL A 49 -8.91 -16.33 -12.21
CA VAL A 49 -10.08 -15.54 -11.76
C VAL A 49 -9.57 -14.49 -10.78
N TYR A 50 -9.76 -13.22 -11.14
CA TYR A 50 -9.30 -12.08 -10.38
C TYR A 50 -10.48 -11.30 -9.84
N ASP A 51 -10.39 -10.87 -8.59
CA ASP A 51 -11.31 -9.94 -7.94
C ASP A 51 -10.54 -8.70 -7.47
N ASP A 52 -11.24 -7.72 -6.92
CA ASP A 52 -10.68 -6.46 -6.40
C ASP A 52 -10.43 -6.44 -4.89
N TRP A 53 -10.64 -7.57 -4.19
CA TRP A 53 -10.34 -7.67 -2.76
C TRP A 53 -8.85 -7.44 -2.50
N HIS A 54 -8.03 -8.05 -3.36
CA HIS A 54 -6.61 -7.81 -3.46
C HIS A 54 -6.28 -7.03 -4.73
N PRO A 55 -5.16 -6.29 -4.76
CA PRO A 55 -4.79 -5.49 -5.92
C PRO A 55 -4.65 -6.33 -7.21
N PRO A 56 -5.52 -6.18 -8.21
CA PRO A 56 -5.49 -7.00 -9.42
C PRO A 56 -4.19 -6.81 -10.21
N ALA A 57 -3.61 -5.61 -10.13
CA ALA A 57 -2.34 -5.30 -10.78
C ALA A 57 -1.20 -6.19 -10.26
N MET A 58 -1.16 -6.46 -8.95
CA MET A 58 -0.16 -7.35 -8.35
C MET A 58 -0.33 -8.78 -8.87
N ALA A 59 -1.55 -9.30 -8.84
CA ALA A 59 -1.86 -10.66 -9.28
C ALA A 59 -1.58 -10.85 -10.78
N ARG A 60 -1.87 -9.84 -11.62
CA ARG A 60 -1.55 -9.87 -13.05
C ARG A 60 -0.06 -9.83 -13.32
N VAL A 61 0.70 -8.97 -12.63
CA VAL A 61 2.16 -8.97 -12.72
C VAL A 61 2.73 -10.32 -12.27
N TRP A 62 2.20 -10.88 -11.20
CA TRP A 62 2.61 -12.20 -10.71
C TRP A 62 2.32 -13.30 -11.74
N ALA A 63 1.16 -13.30 -12.38
CA ALA A 63 0.84 -14.26 -13.45
C ALA A 63 1.83 -14.18 -14.62
N LEU A 64 2.26 -12.97 -15.01
CA LEU A 64 3.30 -12.79 -16.03
C LEU A 64 4.67 -13.31 -15.58
N LEU A 65 4.96 -13.21 -14.28
CA LEU A 65 6.23 -13.63 -13.70
C LEU A 65 6.25 -15.10 -13.25
N ALA A 66 5.10 -15.79 -13.23
CA ALA A 66 4.97 -17.15 -12.72
C ALA A 66 5.86 -18.16 -13.47
N ALA A 67 6.23 -17.88 -14.72
CA ALA A 67 7.15 -18.70 -15.49
C ALA A 67 8.60 -18.68 -14.96
N PHE A 68 8.98 -17.69 -14.16
CA PHE A 68 10.35 -17.51 -13.66
C PHE A 68 10.61 -18.19 -12.30
N GLY A 69 9.61 -18.80 -11.69
CA GLY A 69 9.77 -19.52 -10.44
C GLY A 69 8.46 -19.88 -9.75
N PRO A 70 8.47 -20.86 -8.83
CA PRO A 70 7.28 -21.31 -8.13
C PRO A 70 6.85 -20.35 -7.02
N GLY A 71 5.57 -20.40 -6.66
CA GLY A 71 5.03 -19.69 -5.51
C GLY A 71 5.30 -18.18 -5.53
N ALA A 72 5.69 -17.65 -4.38
CA ALA A 72 5.94 -16.21 -4.16
C ALA A 72 7.31 -15.71 -4.65
N THR A 73 8.18 -16.64 -5.07
CA THR A 73 9.58 -16.36 -5.44
C THR A 73 9.75 -15.24 -6.49
N PRO A 74 9.01 -15.24 -7.62
CA PRO A 74 9.20 -14.19 -8.64
C PRO A 74 8.85 -12.79 -8.12
N MET A 75 7.86 -12.71 -7.22
CA MET A 75 7.44 -11.46 -6.61
C MET A 75 8.42 -11.00 -5.53
N LEU A 76 9.03 -11.91 -4.77
CA LEU A 76 10.14 -11.58 -3.87
C LEU A 76 11.31 -10.95 -4.65
N VAL A 77 11.68 -11.55 -5.79
CA VAL A 77 12.74 -11.03 -6.66
C VAL A 77 12.38 -9.62 -7.14
N LEU A 78 11.18 -9.41 -7.67
CA LEU A 78 10.72 -8.09 -8.11
C LEU A 78 10.79 -7.05 -6.97
N GLN A 79 10.34 -7.43 -5.78
CA GLN A 79 10.32 -6.59 -4.58
C GLN A 79 11.73 -6.15 -4.17
N LEU A 80 12.64 -7.10 -3.96
CA LEU A 80 13.99 -6.80 -3.51
C LEU A 80 14.81 -6.09 -4.59
N VAL A 81 14.63 -6.44 -5.87
CA VAL A 81 15.28 -5.73 -6.97
C VAL A 81 14.83 -4.29 -7.03
N THR A 82 13.52 -4.00 -6.97
CA THR A 82 13.02 -2.62 -7.04
C THR A 82 13.42 -1.81 -5.80
N TYR A 83 13.39 -2.43 -4.60
CA TYR A 83 13.85 -1.85 -3.34
C TYR A 83 15.33 -1.42 -3.41
N TRP A 84 16.23 -2.35 -3.74
CA TRP A 84 17.67 -2.09 -3.78
C TRP A 84 18.10 -1.27 -5.00
N LEU A 85 17.38 -1.37 -6.13
CA LEU A 85 17.58 -0.48 -7.28
C LEU A 85 17.32 0.97 -6.88
N GLY A 86 16.20 1.24 -6.21
CA GLY A 86 15.85 2.58 -5.74
C GLY A 86 16.91 3.16 -4.81
N LEU A 87 17.23 2.44 -3.74
CA LEU A 87 18.25 2.86 -2.76
C LEU A 87 19.63 3.01 -3.39
N GLY A 88 20.03 2.06 -4.24
CA GLY A 88 21.32 2.07 -4.93
C GLY A 88 21.47 3.26 -5.87
N LEU A 89 20.43 3.60 -6.65
CA LEU A 89 20.43 4.78 -7.53
C LEU A 89 20.52 6.09 -6.74
N ILE A 90 19.77 6.22 -5.64
CA ILE A 90 19.85 7.40 -4.76
C ILE A 90 21.27 7.52 -4.17
N ALA A 91 21.79 6.43 -3.60
CA ALA A 91 23.11 6.41 -2.98
C ALA A 91 24.21 6.74 -4.00
N ALA A 92 24.17 6.13 -5.18
CA ALA A 92 25.19 6.35 -6.20
C ALA A 92 25.12 7.80 -6.76
N ALA A 93 23.92 8.40 -6.87
CA ALA A 93 23.78 9.81 -7.22
C ALA A 93 24.29 10.77 -6.13
N LEU A 94 24.04 10.46 -4.85
CA LEU A 94 24.64 11.20 -3.74
C LEU A 94 26.17 11.11 -3.76
N GLY A 95 26.71 9.92 -4.02
CA GLY A 95 28.15 9.70 -4.20
C GLY A 95 28.74 10.51 -5.35
N ARG A 96 28.01 10.61 -6.48
CA ARG A 96 28.40 11.44 -7.63
C ARG A 96 28.58 12.91 -7.27
N VAL A 97 27.67 13.47 -6.47
CA VAL A 97 27.73 14.88 -6.04
C VAL A 97 28.61 15.09 -4.79
N GLY A 98 29.45 14.12 -4.43
CA GLY A 98 30.41 14.24 -3.33
C GLY A 98 29.83 13.97 -1.93
N ARG A 99 28.55 13.57 -1.82
CA ARG A 99 27.88 13.29 -0.55
C ARG A 99 28.01 11.81 -0.15
N SER A 100 29.24 11.29 -0.12
CA SER A 100 29.50 9.86 0.15
C SER A 100 28.97 9.38 1.51
N ARG A 101 29.01 10.22 2.55
CA ARG A 101 28.41 9.87 3.86
C ARG A 101 26.91 9.65 3.75
N SER A 102 26.20 10.53 3.03
CA SER A 102 24.76 10.36 2.77
C SER A 102 24.47 9.13 1.91
N ALA A 103 25.34 8.81 0.94
CA ALA A 103 25.21 7.59 0.14
C ALA A 103 25.27 6.32 1.00
N VAL A 104 26.25 6.23 1.89
CA VAL A 104 26.37 5.09 2.83
C VAL A 104 25.18 5.06 3.79
N ALA A 105 24.74 6.22 4.30
CA ALA A 105 23.59 6.30 5.18
C ALA A 105 22.30 5.79 4.51
N ILE A 106 22.07 6.06 3.22
CA ILE A 106 20.90 5.53 2.49
C ILE A 106 20.93 4.00 2.44
N LEU A 107 22.08 3.39 2.12
CA LEU A 107 22.21 1.92 2.13
C LEU A 107 22.06 1.34 3.54
N ALA A 108 22.62 2.00 4.55
CA ALA A 108 22.51 1.58 5.94
C ALA A 108 21.07 1.66 6.46
N ILE A 109 20.32 2.71 6.10
CA ILE A 109 18.87 2.82 6.39
C ILE A 109 18.14 1.65 5.74
N GLY A 110 18.49 1.32 4.50
CA GLY A 110 17.92 0.17 3.78
C GLY A 110 18.17 -1.19 4.43
N LEU A 111 19.18 -1.29 5.30
CA LEU A 111 19.49 -2.51 6.06
C LEU A 111 18.78 -2.59 7.41
N LEU A 112 18.18 -1.49 7.88
CA LEU A 112 17.57 -1.49 9.22
C LEU A 112 16.39 -2.47 9.25
N PRO A 113 16.25 -3.28 10.33
CA PRO A 113 15.20 -4.28 10.44
C PRO A 113 13.77 -3.78 10.13
N PRO A 114 13.34 -2.58 10.55
CA PRO A 114 12.01 -2.07 10.22
C PRO A 114 11.74 -1.90 8.73
N PHE A 115 12.78 -1.71 7.90
CA PHE A 115 12.62 -1.56 6.46
C PHE A 115 12.89 -2.87 5.73
N LEU A 116 14.05 -3.50 6.00
CA LEU A 116 14.47 -4.70 5.29
C LEU A 116 13.67 -5.95 5.69
N GLY A 117 13.34 -6.10 6.97
CA GLY A 117 12.66 -7.30 7.47
C GLY A 117 11.31 -7.53 6.80
N TRP A 118 10.54 -6.45 6.58
CA TRP A 118 9.27 -6.50 5.85
C TRP A 118 9.42 -6.78 4.35
N GLN A 119 10.61 -6.61 3.77
CA GLN A 119 10.86 -7.00 2.36
C GLN A 119 11.04 -8.51 2.18
N GLY A 120 11.17 -9.29 3.26
CA GLY A 120 11.19 -10.76 3.18
C GLY A 120 9.80 -11.39 3.03
N VAL A 121 8.75 -10.63 3.33
CA VAL A 121 7.35 -11.06 3.19
C VAL A 121 6.80 -10.53 1.87
N VAL A 122 6.18 -11.41 1.07
CA VAL A 122 5.67 -11.04 -0.25
C VAL A 122 4.28 -10.41 -0.10
N LEU A 123 4.27 -9.09 0.12
CA LEU A 123 3.06 -8.31 0.37
C LEU A 123 2.91 -7.14 -0.60
N LYS A 124 1.65 -6.74 -0.81
CA LYS A 124 1.30 -5.54 -1.57
C LYS A 124 1.99 -4.27 -1.06
N ASP A 125 2.15 -4.13 0.26
CA ASP A 125 2.82 -2.96 0.86
C ASP A 125 4.32 -2.90 0.51
N ALA A 126 4.99 -4.05 0.48
CA ALA A 126 6.40 -4.11 0.13
C ALA A 126 6.61 -3.95 -1.39
N GLN A 127 5.70 -4.47 -2.23
CA GLN A 127 5.66 -4.17 -3.68
C GLN A 127 5.47 -2.66 -3.95
N LEU A 128 4.55 -2.01 -3.22
CA LEU A 128 4.34 -0.57 -3.29
C LEU A 128 5.62 0.19 -2.93
N ALA A 129 6.23 -0.15 -1.79
CA ALA A 129 7.46 0.49 -1.33
C ALA A 129 8.60 0.32 -2.34
N GLY A 130 8.82 -0.89 -2.85
CA GLY A 130 9.83 -1.18 -3.86
C GLY A 130 9.62 -0.38 -5.15
N ALA A 131 8.39 -0.37 -5.68
CA ALA A 131 8.07 0.37 -6.90
C ALA A 131 8.26 1.89 -6.75
N LEU A 132 7.81 2.46 -5.62
CA LEU A 132 8.02 3.88 -5.31
C LEU A 132 9.50 4.21 -5.15
N LEU A 133 10.27 3.38 -4.42
CA LEU A 133 11.70 3.57 -4.25
C LEU A 133 12.45 3.51 -5.58
N ALA A 134 12.12 2.54 -6.45
CA ALA A 134 12.70 2.45 -7.78
C ALA A 134 12.40 3.71 -8.61
N ALA A 135 11.14 4.18 -8.61
CA ALA A 135 10.76 5.39 -9.33
C ALA A 135 11.50 6.64 -8.81
N VAL A 136 11.52 6.83 -7.49
CA VAL A 136 12.26 7.93 -6.84
C VAL A 136 13.76 7.82 -7.08
N GLY A 137 14.31 6.61 -7.11
CA GLY A 137 15.72 6.36 -7.40
C GLY A 137 16.10 6.72 -8.82
N ILE A 138 15.29 6.33 -9.82
CA ILE A 138 15.48 6.73 -11.22
C ILE A 138 15.40 8.25 -11.36
N ILE A 139 14.38 8.90 -10.78
CA ILE A 139 14.25 10.35 -10.83
C ILE A 139 15.44 11.03 -10.14
N GLY A 140 15.77 10.57 -8.94
CA GLY A 140 16.85 11.10 -8.10
C GLY A 140 18.22 10.96 -8.76
N TRP A 141 18.45 9.88 -9.50
CA TRP A 141 19.69 9.65 -10.24
C TRP A 141 20.06 10.82 -11.17
N TRP A 142 19.06 11.35 -11.88
CA TRP A 142 19.22 12.47 -12.79
C TRP A 142 19.14 13.81 -12.07
N ARG A 143 18.12 14.00 -11.23
CA ARG A 143 17.84 15.29 -10.59
C ARG A 143 18.89 15.70 -9.57
N LEU A 144 19.43 14.77 -8.77
CA LEU A 144 20.50 15.08 -7.81
C LEU A 144 21.78 15.51 -8.53
N ALA A 145 22.03 14.96 -9.72
CA ALA A 145 23.12 15.37 -10.60
C ALA A 145 22.83 16.68 -11.37
N ARG A 146 21.72 17.37 -11.08
CA ARG A 146 21.21 18.56 -11.79
C ARG A 146 21.00 18.33 -13.29
N ARG A 147 20.70 17.10 -13.68
CA ARG A 147 20.40 16.74 -15.08
C ARG A 147 18.89 16.62 -15.29
N PRO A 148 18.38 16.99 -16.48
CA PRO A 148 16.99 16.71 -16.82
C PRO A 148 16.78 15.19 -16.91
N LEU A 149 15.55 14.77 -16.65
CA LEU A 149 15.15 13.37 -16.75
C LEU A 149 15.01 13.02 -18.25
N PRO A 150 15.77 12.06 -18.81
CA PRO A 150 15.66 11.71 -20.22
C PRO A 150 14.26 11.19 -20.56
N GLY A 151 13.75 11.51 -21.74
CA GLY A 151 12.42 11.06 -22.18
C GLY A 151 12.23 9.54 -22.09
N ALA A 152 13.26 8.76 -22.44
CA ALA A 152 13.25 7.30 -22.33
C ALA A 152 13.02 6.77 -20.89
N THR A 153 13.43 7.53 -19.87
CA THR A 153 13.23 7.15 -18.46
C THR A 153 11.83 7.47 -17.95
N LEU A 154 11.03 8.24 -18.69
CA LEU A 154 9.64 8.55 -18.30
C LEU A 154 8.76 7.30 -18.33
N VAL A 155 8.97 6.41 -19.31
CA VAL A 155 8.18 5.17 -19.44
C VAL A 155 8.33 4.27 -18.21
N PRO A 156 9.54 3.82 -17.80
CA PRO A 156 9.69 2.98 -16.62
C PRO A 156 9.22 3.67 -15.33
N VAL A 157 9.46 4.98 -15.18
CA VAL A 157 8.95 5.75 -14.02
C VAL A 157 7.42 5.76 -14.01
N ALA A 158 6.78 6.04 -15.14
CA ALA A 158 5.33 6.05 -15.24
C ALA A 158 4.72 4.67 -14.94
N LEU A 159 5.34 3.59 -15.44
CA LEU A 159 4.90 2.22 -15.15
C LEU A 159 5.02 1.88 -13.66
N LEU A 160 6.14 2.23 -13.01
CA LEU A 160 6.34 2.00 -11.57
C LEU A 160 5.34 2.79 -10.72
N LEU A 161 5.08 4.06 -11.06
CA LEU A 161 4.13 4.90 -10.34
C LEU A 161 2.68 4.47 -10.58
N ALA A 162 2.33 4.05 -11.80
CA ALA A 162 1.02 3.50 -12.11
C ALA A 162 0.80 2.18 -11.35
N TYR A 163 1.80 1.30 -11.34
CA TYR A 163 1.77 0.08 -10.54
C TYR A 163 1.57 0.41 -9.06
N ALA A 164 2.36 1.32 -8.48
CA ALA A 164 2.21 1.76 -7.09
C ALA A 164 0.78 2.21 -6.76
N VAL A 165 0.16 3.06 -7.59
CA VAL A 165 -1.23 3.51 -7.42
C VAL A 165 -2.23 2.34 -7.49
N LEU A 166 -2.02 1.39 -8.39
CA LEU A 166 -2.91 0.23 -8.54
C LEU A 166 -2.70 -0.83 -7.45
N ILE A 167 -1.54 -0.83 -6.79
CA ILE A 167 -1.25 -1.70 -5.64
C ILE A 167 -2.02 -1.28 -4.40
N ARG A 168 -2.22 0.03 -4.15
CA ARG A 168 -3.11 0.49 -3.07
C ARG A 168 -3.78 1.79 -3.41
N ALA A 169 -5.08 1.88 -3.13
CA ALA A 169 -5.85 3.11 -3.33
C ALA A 169 -5.26 4.31 -2.54
N ASN A 170 -4.68 4.09 -1.36
CA ASN A 170 -4.05 5.15 -0.57
C ASN A 170 -2.67 5.60 -1.10
N ALA A 171 -2.06 4.89 -2.05
CA ALA A 171 -0.80 5.30 -2.66
C ALA A 171 -0.93 6.60 -3.47
N VAL A 172 -2.16 6.97 -3.86
CA VAL A 172 -2.43 8.27 -4.52
C VAL A 172 -1.93 9.45 -3.69
N PHE A 173 -2.00 9.34 -2.35
CA PHE A 173 -1.61 10.41 -1.42
C PHE A 173 -0.10 10.60 -1.29
N ILE A 174 0.71 9.67 -1.81
CA ILE A 174 2.16 9.86 -1.94
C ILE A 174 2.58 10.12 -3.39
N VAL A 175 1.99 9.40 -4.35
CA VAL A 175 2.35 9.51 -5.77
C VAL A 175 1.99 10.87 -6.36
N VAL A 176 0.77 11.35 -6.11
CA VAL A 176 0.31 12.62 -6.69
C VAL A 176 1.10 13.81 -6.15
N PRO A 177 1.28 13.98 -4.81
CA PRO A 177 2.13 15.06 -4.31
C PRO A 177 3.57 14.97 -4.81
N LEU A 178 4.15 13.77 -4.93
CA LEU A 178 5.48 13.58 -5.50
C LEU A 178 5.55 14.08 -6.95
N LEU A 179 4.60 13.70 -7.81
CA LEU A 179 4.56 14.13 -9.21
C LEU A 179 4.36 15.65 -9.34
N VAL A 180 3.43 16.22 -8.59
CA VAL A 180 3.10 17.66 -8.65
C VAL A 180 4.25 18.51 -8.11
N THR A 181 4.91 18.07 -7.04
CA THR A 181 6.07 18.80 -6.50
C THR A 181 7.26 18.76 -7.44
N LEU A 182 7.48 17.64 -8.15
CA LEU A 182 8.54 17.49 -9.15
C LEU A 182 8.22 18.13 -10.51
N ALA A 183 6.95 18.39 -10.81
CA ALA A 183 6.54 19.03 -12.05
C ALA A 183 7.05 20.49 -12.12
N PRO A 184 7.56 20.94 -13.29
CA PRO A 184 8.06 22.30 -13.48
C PRO A 184 6.94 23.36 -13.45
N ARG A 185 5.69 22.95 -13.66
CA ARG A 185 4.48 23.78 -13.59
C ARG A 185 3.35 22.99 -12.90
N PRO A 186 2.39 23.67 -12.26
CA PRO A 186 2.35 25.12 -12.02
C PRO A 186 3.40 25.58 -11.00
N ILE A 187 3.82 26.85 -11.05
CA ILE A 187 4.90 27.37 -10.19
C ILE A 187 4.35 27.79 -8.81
N HIS A 188 3.14 28.36 -8.78
CA HIS A 188 2.53 28.85 -7.55
C HIS A 188 2.05 27.72 -6.64
N PRO A 189 2.25 27.80 -5.31
CA PRO A 189 1.91 26.74 -4.37
C PRO A 189 0.41 26.42 -4.34
N VAL A 190 -0.45 27.44 -4.43
CA VAL A 190 -1.91 27.26 -4.49
C VAL A 190 -2.33 26.49 -5.74
N ALA A 191 -1.74 26.82 -6.90
CA ALA A 191 -2.00 26.10 -8.13
C ALA A 191 -1.49 24.65 -8.06
N LYS A 192 -0.32 24.40 -7.43
CA LYS A 192 0.17 23.04 -7.17
C LYS A 192 -0.80 22.27 -6.28
N LEU A 193 -1.29 22.87 -5.20
CA LEU A 193 -2.28 22.24 -4.32
C LEU A 193 -3.56 21.90 -5.10
N ALA A 194 -4.10 22.83 -5.88
CA ALA A 194 -5.30 22.61 -6.68
C ALA A 194 -5.09 21.49 -7.73
N THR A 195 -3.95 21.50 -8.44
CA THR A 195 -3.58 20.42 -9.37
C THR A 195 -3.45 19.08 -8.65
N GLY A 196 -2.84 19.06 -7.47
CA GLY A 196 -2.71 17.85 -6.65
C GLY A 196 -4.08 17.29 -6.23
N LEU A 197 -4.96 18.14 -5.70
CA LEU A 197 -6.32 17.73 -5.32
C LEU A 197 -7.12 17.19 -6.51
N LEU A 198 -7.08 17.91 -7.65
CA LEU A 198 -7.74 17.46 -8.88
C LEU A 198 -7.17 16.12 -9.37
N ALA A 199 -5.85 15.96 -9.36
CA ALA A 199 -5.20 14.73 -9.77
C ALA A 199 -5.53 13.56 -8.84
N VAL A 200 -5.64 13.77 -7.52
CA VAL A 200 -6.10 12.75 -6.57
C VAL A 200 -7.51 12.29 -6.93
N VAL A 201 -8.45 13.22 -7.12
CA VAL A 201 -9.84 12.90 -7.50
C VAL A 201 -9.89 12.14 -8.83
N LEU A 202 -9.12 12.59 -9.83
CA LEU A 202 -9.05 11.93 -11.13
C LEU A 202 -8.52 10.49 -11.01
N VAL A 203 -7.42 10.30 -10.27
CA VAL A 203 -6.84 8.96 -10.07
C VAL A 203 -7.81 8.04 -9.33
N LEU A 204 -8.48 8.53 -8.28
CA LEU A 204 -9.49 7.75 -7.55
C LEU A 204 -10.70 7.39 -8.43
N GLY A 205 -11.09 8.24 -9.37
CA GLY A 205 -12.16 7.94 -10.33
C GLY A 205 -11.74 6.96 -11.44
N VAL A 206 -10.48 7.01 -11.87
CA VAL A 206 -9.95 6.17 -12.96
C VAL A 206 -9.51 4.78 -12.47
N ALA A 207 -8.97 4.66 -11.26
CA ALA A 207 -8.42 3.40 -10.75
C ALA A 207 -9.43 2.23 -10.77
N PRO A 208 -10.71 2.39 -10.36
CA PRO A 208 -11.71 1.33 -10.48
C PRO A 208 -11.96 0.91 -11.94
N VAL A 209 -11.98 1.88 -12.87
CA VAL A 209 -12.14 1.59 -14.30
C VAL A 209 -10.98 0.72 -14.80
N VAL A 210 -9.75 1.03 -14.39
CA VAL A 210 -8.57 0.21 -14.71
C VAL A 210 -8.71 -1.20 -14.12
N ASN A 211 -9.08 -1.33 -12.85
CA ASN A 211 -9.24 -2.64 -12.20
C ASN A 211 -10.30 -3.51 -12.90
N HIS A 212 -11.48 -2.97 -13.20
CA HIS A 212 -12.59 -3.76 -13.73
C HIS A 212 -12.57 -3.91 -15.26
N ARG A 213 -12.14 -2.89 -16.01
CA ARG A 213 -12.15 -2.93 -17.48
C ARG A 213 -10.84 -3.45 -18.06
N LEU A 214 -9.70 -2.97 -17.55
CA LEU A 214 -8.39 -3.36 -18.09
C LEU A 214 -7.88 -4.66 -17.46
N LEU A 215 -7.93 -4.75 -16.13
CA LEU A 215 -7.43 -5.92 -15.39
C LEU A 215 -8.48 -7.03 -15.22
N ARG A 216 -9.74 -6.76 -15.62
CA ARG A 216 -10.88 -7.68 -15.60
C ARG A 216 -11.14 -8.29 -14.21
N ALA A 217 -10.96 -7.48 -13.16
CA ALA A 217 -11.26 -7.88 -11.79
C ALA A 217 -12.77 -7.85 -11.53
N GLN A 218 -13.28 -8.91 -10.92
CA GLN A 218 -14.65 -8.97 -10.42
C GLN A 218 -14.80 -8.13 -9.14
N PRO A 219 -15.98 -7.51 -8.92
CA PRO A 219 -16.24 -6.82 -7.67
C PRO A 219 -16.41 -7.84 -6.53
N SER A 220 -15.60 -7.70 -5.50
CA SER A 220 -15.69 -8.48 -4.26
C SER A 220 -16.63 -7.83 -3.23
N GLY A 221 -16.93 -6.53 -3.40
CA GLY A 221 -17.65 -5.73 -2.40
C GLY A 221 -16.77 -5.25 -1.24
N VAL A 222 -15.44 -5.40 -1.34
CA VAL A 222 -14.47 -4.97 -0.31
C VAL A 222 -14.63 -3.50 0.06
N GLU A 223 -15.10 -2.65 -0.86
CA GLU A 223 -15.30 -1.22 -0.67
C GLU A 223 -16.36 -0.88 0.38
N ALA A 224 -17.29 -1.80 0.68
CA ALA A 224 -18.28 -1.66 1.75
C ALA A 224 -17.66 -1.87 3.14
N THR A 225 -16.57 -2.64 3.24
CA THR A 225 -15.99 -3.12 4.50
C THR A 225 -15.68 -2.00 5.47
N GLN A 226 -15.04 -0.92 4.99
CA GLN A 226 -14.69 0.22 5.82
C GLN A 226 -15.92 0.90 6.40
N ALA A 227 -16.95 1.11 5.59
CA ALA A 227 -18.15 1.81 6.04
C ALA A 227 -18.98 0.94 7.00
N LEU A 228 -19.08 -0.37 6.75
CA LEU A 228 -19.72 -1.31 7.69
C LEU A 228 -18.99 -1.35 9.03
N TYR A 229 -17.65 -1.35 9.03
CA TYR A 229 -16.84 -1.33 10.24
C TYR A 229 -17.08 -0.07 11.08
N ASP A 230 -17.08 1.10 10.45
CA ASP A 230 -17.31 2.37 11.14
C ASP A 230 -18.74 2.50 11.66
N LEU A 231 -19.73 2.13 10.85
CA LEU A 231 -21.14 2.20 11.26
C LEU A 231 -21.40 1.29 12.47
N ALA A 232 -20.86 0.07 12.46
CA ALA A 232 -20.92 -0.83 13.62
C ALA A 232 -20.17 -0.26 14.84
N GLY A 233 -19.01 0.38 14.61
CA GLY A 233 -18.21 1.02 15.65
C GLY A 233 -18.89 2.21 16.32
N ILE A 234 -19.64 3.01 15.54
CA ILE A 234 -20.46 4.12 16.02
C ILE A 234 -21.69 3.55 16.74
N ALA A 235 -22.42 2.60 16.15
CA ALA A 235 -23.62 1.99 16.73
C ALA A 235 -23.35 1.36 18.11
N ALA A 236 -22.18 0.70 18.28
CA ALA A 236 -21.78 0.15 19.57
C ALA A 236 -21.57 1.20 20.68
N ARG A 237 -21.35 2.47 20.33
CA ARG A 237 -21.15 3.60 21.26
C ARG A 237 -22.40 4.44 21.47
N VAL A 238 -23.30 4.46 20.48
CA VAL A 238 -24.56 5.21 20.50
C VAL A 238 -25.74 4.29 20.15
N PRO A 239 -26.10 3.35 21.05
CA PRO A 239 -26.99 2.23 20.73
C PRO A 239 -28.44 2.62 20.38
N THR A 240 -28.85 3.83 20.76
CA THR A 240 -30.19 4.36 20.49
C THR A 240 -30.27 5.17 19.20
N SER A 241 -29.17 5.31 18.45
CA SER A 241 -29.15 6.18 17.28
C SER A 241 -29.55 5.47 15.99
N GLU A 242 -30.52 6.05 15.31
CA GLU A 242 -30.99 5.61 13.99
C GLU A 242 -30.09 6.09 12.83
N THR A 243 -29.17 7.02 13.06
CA THR A 243 -28.33 7.61 11.99
C THR A 243 -27.26 6.66 11.46
N THR A 244 -26.98 5.58 12.20
CA THR A 244 -26.03 4.53 11.79
C THR A 244 -26.61 3.62 10.70
N GLY A 245 -27.92 3.71 10.48
CA GLY A 245 -28.62 2.84 9.56
C GLY A 245 -28.82 1.41 10.06
N LEU A 246 -28.30 1.03 11.24
CA LEU A 246 -28.61 -0.23 11.92
C LEU A 246 -29.94 -0.11 12.68
N THR A 247 -30.71 -1.20 12.75
CA THR A 247 -31.89 -1.28 13.62
C THR A 247 -31.47 -1.46 15.08
N GLN A 248 -32.41 -1.26 16.01
CA GLN A 248 -32.15 -1.47 17.43
C GLN A 248 -31.75 -2.93 17.75
N SER A 249 -32.36 -3.92 17.08
CA SER A 249 -32.03 -5.33 17.27
C SER A 249 -30.67 -5.71 16.68
N GLU A 250 -30.33 -5.16 15.51
CA GLU A 250 -28.99 -5.33 14.92
C GLU A 250 -27.92 -4.71 15.81
N THR A 251 -28.16 -3.50 16.32
CA THR A 251 -27.23 -2.81 17.24
C THR A 251 -27.03 -3.57 18.54
N ALA A 252 -28.12 -4.09 19.12
CA ALA A 252 -28.04 -4.96 20.30
C ALA A 252 -27.18 -6.20 20.02
N THR A 253 -27.31 -6.79 18.83
CA THR A 253 -26.48 -7.94 18.41
C THR A 253 -25.02 -7.54 18.25
N VAL A 254 -24.73 -6.38 17.63
CA VAL A 254 -23.36 -5.84 17.46
C VAL A 254 -22.65 -5.73 18.80
N ILE A 255 -23.35 -5.25 19.82
CA ILE A 255 -22.82 -5.09 21.18
C ILE A 255 -22.68 -6.45 21.87
N ALA A 256 -23.74 -7.28 21.86
CA ALA A 256 -23.76 -8.57 22.54
C ALA A 256 -22.68 -9.53 22.02
N LYS A 257 -22.51 -9.60 20.70
CA LYS A 257 -21.49 -10.45 20.05
C LYS A 257 -20.12 -9.77 19.91
N ARG A 258 -19.96 -8.53 20.37
CA ARG A 258 -18.72 -7.74 20.25
C ARG A 258 -18.18 -7.72 18.82
N CYS A 259 -19.05 -7.40 17.85
CA CYS A 259 -18.70 -7.44 16.44
C CYS A 259 -17.72 -6.31 16.06
N ALA A 260 -17.88 -5.12 16.65
CA ALA A 260 -17.01 -3.99 16.42
C ALA A 260 -15.81 -4.01 17.38
N LYS A 261 -14.73 -4.69 16.98
CA LYS A 261 -13.47 -4.75 17.74
C LYS A 261 -12.47 -3.72 17.22
N PRO A 262 -11.69 -3.04 18.08
CA PRO A 262 -10.61 -2.16 17.64
C PRO A 262 -9.52 -2.88 16.83
N PHE A 263 -9.33 -4.19 17.05
CA PHE A 263 -8.27 -4.97 16.41
C PHE A 263 -8.51 -5.21 14.92
N PHE A 264 -9.69 -5.70 14.56
CA PHE A 264 -9.98 -6.11 13.19
C PHE A 264 -11.48 -6.16 12.93
N TRP A 265 -11.86 -6.06 11.65
CA TRP A 265 -13.25 -6.01 11.19
C TRP A 265 -13.83 -7.40 10.86
N ASP A 266 -13.02 -8.47 10.88
CA ASP A 266 -13.40 -9.86 10.53
C ASP A 266 -14.72 -10.35 11.14
N PRO A 267 -15.07 -10.03 12.41
CA PRO A 267 -16.34 -10.50 12.97
C PRO A 267 -17.58 -10.02 12.18
N LEU A 268 -17.46 -8.91 11.45
CA LEU A 268 -18.52 -8.36 10.60
C LEU A 268 -18.58 -9.05 9.22
N GLY A 269 -17.48 -9.66 8.78
CA GLY A 269 -17.39 -10.44 7.54
C GLY A 269 -17.87 -11.88 7.72
N ASP A 270 -17.59 -12.47 8.88
CA ASP A 270 -17.90 -13.86 9.21
C ASP A 270 -19.40 -14.10 9.45
N GLU A 271 -20.02 -14.91 8.58
CA GLU A 271 -21.45 -15.29 8.68
C GLU A 271 -21.79 -15.98 10.00
N ALA A 272 -20.86 -16.78 10.55
CA ALA A 272 -21.07 -17.48 11.81
C ALA A 272 -21.11 -16.52 13.01
N HIS A 273 -20.51 -15.33 12.87
CA HIS A 273 -20.43 -14.34 13.94
C HIS A 273 -21.44 -13.20 13.76
N CYS A 274 -21.14 -12.22 12.90
CA CYS A 274 -22.00 -11.03 12.69
C CYS A 274 -22.27 -10.69 11.22
N GLY A 275 -21.88 -11.54 10.27
CA GLY A 275 -22.14 -11.33 8.84
C GLY A 275 -23.63 -11.18 8.52
N THR A 276 -24.48 -11.99 9.16
CA THR A 276 -25.95 -11.90 9.00
C THR A 276 -26.53 -10.61 9.58
N THR A 277 -25.99 -10.12 10.69
CA THR A 277 -26.38 -8.83 11.30
C THR A 277 -26.10 -7.66 10.36
N MET A 278 -25.04 -7.74 9.56
CA MET A 278 -24.64 -6.67 8.63
C MET A 278 -25.24 -6.84 7.22
N ALA A 279 -25.98 -7.92 6.94
CA ALA A 279 -26.42 -8.27 5.60
C ALA A 279 -27.27 -7.18 4.92
N ARG A 280 -28.18 -6.55 5.67
CA ARG A 280 -29.03 -5.47 5.14
C ARG A 280 -28.22 -4.25 4.72
N LEU A 281 -27.26 -3.82 5.55
CA LEU A 281 -26.38 -2.70 5.21
C LEU A 281 -25.44 -3.06 4.05
N ARG A 282 -24.96 -4.30 3.99
CA ARG A 282 -24.11 -4.79 2.90
C ARG A 282 -24.83 -4.80 1.55
N ALA A 283 -26.15 -4.99 1.54
CA ALA A 283 -26.97 -4.94 0.33
C ALA A 283 -27.24 -3.52 -0.18
N LEU A 284 -26.88 -2.48 0.58
CA LEU A 284 -27.07 -1.09 0.13
C LEU A 284 -26.07 -0.72 -0.97
N PRO A 285 -26.46 0.19 -1.90
CA PRO A 285 -25.50 0.80 -2.81
C PRO A 285 -24.37 1.47 -2.03
N ILE A 286 -23.13 1.35 -2.53
CA ILE A 286 -21.93 1.90 -1.88
C ILE A 286 -22.08 3.40 -1.59
N GLY A 287 -22.63 4.17 -2.53
CA GLY A 287 -22.90 5.60 -2.33
C GLY A 287 -23.82 5.87 -1.14
N THR A 288 -24.90 5.09 -1.00
CA THR A 288 -25.82 5.18 0.14
C THR A 288 -25.11 4.85 1.45
N LEU A 289 -24.30 3.79 1.48
CA LEU A 289 -23.57 3.37 2.67
C LEU A 289 -22.60 4.45 3.18
N TYR A 290 -21.87 5.11 2.27
CA TYR A 290 -20.97 6.21 2.63
C TYR A 290 -21.71 7.50 3.02
N VAL A 291 -22.89 7.78 2.44
CA VAL A 291 -23.76 8.88 2.90
C VAL A 291 -24.28 8.61 4.32
N THR A 292 -24.71 7.38 4.62
CA THR A 292 -25.10 6.97 5.96
C THR A 292 -23.95 7.11 6.95
N LEU A 293 -22.73 6.66 6.58
CA LEU A 293 -21.54 6.86 7.40
C LEU A 293 -21.24 8.33 7.66
N ALA A 294 -21.27 9.18 6.63
CA ALA A 294 -21.03 10.61 6.78
C ALA A 294 -22.07 11.24 7.73
N SER A 295 -23.34 10.89 7.57
CA SER A 295 -24.41 11.32 8.49
C SER A 295 -24.15 10.87 9.92
N ALA A 296 -23.84 9.59 10.14
CA ALA A 296 -23.57 9.05 11.47
C ALA A 296 -22.37 9.74 12.14
N ALA A 297 -21.29 9.98 11.38
CA ALA A 297 -20.10 10.65 11.88
C ALA A 297 -20.34 12.13 12.23
N LEU A 298 -21.18 12.84 11.46
CA LEU A 298 -21.54 14.23 11.74
C LEU A 298 -22.43 14.37 12.99
N HIS A 299 -23.37 13.45 13.19
CA HIS A 299 -24.24 13.46 14.37
C HIS A 299 -23.52 12.96 15.63
N HIS A 300 -22.54 12.05 15.48
CA HIS A 300 -21.83 11.43 16.60
C HIS A 300 -20.30 11.52 16.44
N PRO A 301 -19.73 12.74 16.42
CA PRO A 301 -18.31 12.94 16.15
C PRO A 301 -17.41 12.29 17.21
N ILE A 302 -17.82 12.31 18.48
CA ILE A 302 -17.09 11.69 19.59
C ILE A 302 -17.10 10.17 19.45
N ALA A 303 -18.24 9.57 19.07
CA ALA A 303 -18.33 8.13 18.88
C ALA A 303 -17.48 7.65 17.69
N SER A 304 -17.55 8.38 16.57
CA SER A 304 -16.74 8.14 15.38
C SER A 304 -15.24 8.26 15.68
N ALA A 305 -14.82 9.37 16.30
CA ALA A 305 -13.43 9.58 16.70
C ALA A 305 -12.96 8.51 17.70
N GLY A 306 -13.77 8.19 18.70
CA GLY A 306 -13.47 7.15 19.69
C GLY A 306 -13.33 5.76 19.08
N HIS A 307 -14.07 5.44 18.02
CA HIS A 307 -13.89 4.22 17.25
C HIS A 307 -12.58 4.22 16.48
N ARG A 308 -12.31 5.27 15.70
CA ARG A 308 -11.11 5.39 14.86
C ARG A 308 -9.81 5.48 15.68
N LEU A 309 -9.82 6.21 16.79
CA LEU A 309 -8.66 6.30 17.69
C LEU A 309 -8.38 4.98 18.40
N ALA A 310 -9.42 4.22 18.80
CA ALA A 310 -9.23 2.89 19.36
C ALA A 310 -8.61 1.93 18.32
N HIS A 311 -9.08 1.99 17.07
CA HIS A 311 -8.51 1.20 15.99
C HIS A 311 -7.06 1.60 15.70
N LEU A 312 -6.75 2.90 15.61
CA LEU A 312 -5.39 3.40 15.44
C LEU A 312 -4.45 2.92 16.56
N ASN A 313 -4.87 3.07 17.83
CA ASN A 313 -4.11 2.59 18.97
C ASN A 313 -3.83 1.09 18.90
N SER A 314 -4.82 0.31 18.47
CA SER A 314 -4.67 -1.13 18.26
C SER A 314 -3.69 -1.47 17.14
N THR A 315 -3.76 -0.76 16.02
CA THR A 315 -2.91 -0.97 14.85
C THR A 315 -1.46 -0.59 15.12
N ASP A 316 -1.23 0.58 15.71
CA ASP A 316 0.10 1.09 16.06
C ASP A 316 0.66 0.44 17.34
N ARG A 317 -0.18 -0.31 18.07
CA ARG A 317 0.14 -0.99 19.34
C ARG A 317 0.73 -0.04 20.39
N TRP A 318 0.22 1.19 20.44
CA TRP A 318 0.80 2.23 21.30
C TRP A 318 0.47 2.01 22.79
N LEU A 319 -0.82 1.88 23.11
CA LEU A 319 -1.35 1.67 24.46
C LEU A 319 -2.20 0.39 24.47
N VAL A 320 -1.58 -0.75 24.19
CA VAL A 320 -2.24 -2.07 24.19
C VAL A 320 -1.56 -3.01 25.20
N PRO A 321 -2.28 -4.02 25.73
CA PRO A 321 -1.68 -5.06 26.57
C PRO A 321 -0.51 -5.78 25.88
N PHE A 322 0.46 -6.27 26.66
CA PHE A 322 1.63 -7.00 26.14
C PHE A 322 1.27 -8.21 25.25
N HIS A 323 0.18 -8.91 25.58
CA HIS A 323 -0.33 -10.06 24.85
C HIS A 323 -1.42 -9.68 23.83
N TRP A 324 -1.32 -8.49 23.23
CA TRP A 324 -2.24 -8.07 22.17
C TRP A 324 -2.23 -9.08 21.01
N SER A 325 -3.39 -9.25 20.38
CA SER A 325 -3.53 -10.19 19.26
C SER A 325 -2.47 -9.93 18.18
N SER A 326 -1.88 -11.02 17.68
CA SER A 326 -0.81 -11.01 16.67
C SER A 326 0.45 -10.21 17.07
N ALA A 327 0.73 -10.04 18.37
CA ALA A 327 1.93 -9.34 18.83
C ALA A 327 3.25 -10.00 18.38
N ALA A 328 3.27 -11.34 18.22
CA ALA A 328 4.42 -12.08 17.72
C ALA A 328 4.56 -11.97 16.19
N PRO A 329 5.78 -11.82 15.63
CA PRO A 329 5.99 -11.86 14.18
C PRO A 329 5.68 -13.26 13.63
N PRO A 330 5.13 -13.36 12.40
CA PRO A 330 4.91 -14.65 11.77
C PRO A 330 6.25 -15.36 11.55
N ALA A 331 6.35 -16.62 12.00
CA ALA A 331 7.57 -17.43 11.91
C ALA A 331 7.52 -18.48 10.79
N ALA A 332 6.36 -18.65 10.15
CA ALA A 332 6.13 -19.60 9.08
C ALA A 332 5.18 -18.99 8.04
N SER A 333 5.23 -19.53 6.82
CA SER A 333 4.20 -19.25 5.82
C SER A 333 2.89 -19.92 6.22
N GLU A 334 1.77 -19.31 5.83
CA GLU A 334 0.41 -19.88 5.99
C GLU A 334 0.11 -21.00 4.98
#